data_AF-A0A660M9V3-F1
#
_entry.id   AF-A0A660M9V3-F1
#
_cell.length_a   1.000
_cell.length_b   1.000
_cell.length_c   1.000
_cell.angle_alpha   90.00
_cell.angle_beta   90.00
_cell.angle_gamma   90.00
#
_symmetry.space_group_name_H-M   'P 1'
#
loop_
_entity.id
_entity.type
_entity.pdbx_description
1 polymer ?
#
loop_
_entity_poly.entity_id
_entity_poly.type
_entity_poly.pdbx_seq_one_letter_code
_entity_poly.pdbx_strand_id
1 'polypeptide(L)'
;MVRPAAPQPSPPAARTTDKTDEKYSFVDSHYQGIRSKLVSRTSNKEKVSLEYPLTGNHAIDTTIASAIDQLDHEFRQSVAAGRTFHRPMTEAISYQITHNTNTALSVIIQANQDTHGAHPASF
;
A
#
# COMPACT_ATOMS: atom_id res chain seq x y z
N MET A 1 30.09 13.91 -62.10
CA MET A 1 30.11 12.46 -61.82
C MET A 1 30.39 12.27 -60.34
N VAL A 2 29.35 11.96 -59.54
CA VAL A 2 29.42 11.61 -58.11
C VAL A 2 28.35 10.53 -57.90
N ARG A 3 28.71 9.35 -57.38
CA ARG A 3 27.78 8.21 -57.20
C ARG A 3 26.99 8.38 -55.89
N PRO A 4 25.65 8.25 -55.87
CA PRO A 4 24.88 8.13 -54.63
C PRO A 4 24.80 6.68 -54.11
N ALA A 5 24.79 6.55 -52.79
CA ALA A 5 24.74 5.30 -52.02
C ALA A 5 23.38 4.58 -52.09
N ALA A 6 23.40 3.26 -51.88
CA ALA A 6 22.25 2.36 -51.97
C ALA A 6 21.21 2.57 -50.84
N PRO A 7 19.93 2.30 -51.10
CA PRO A 7 18.84 2.46 -50.13
C PRO A 7 18.83 1.38 -49.03
N GLN A 8 18.55 1.82 -47.81
CA GLN A 8 18.42 1.02 -46.60
C GLN A 8 17.06 0.30 -46.57
N PRO A 9 16.99 -1.02 -46.28
CA PRO A 9 15.76 -1.79 -46.34
C PRO A 9 14.79 -1.48 -45.18
N SER A 10 13.50 -1.43 -45.49
CA SER A 10 12.38 -1.18 -44.58
C SER A 10 12.18 -2.33 -43.57
N PRO A 11 11.68 -2.04 -42.35
CA PRO A 11 11.45 -3.07 -41.34
C PRO A 11 10.27 -4.00 -41.71
N PRO A 12 10.41 -5.33 -41.59
CA PRO A 12 9.34 -6.28 -41.89
C PRO A 12 8.25 -6.32 -40.80
N ALA A 13 7.01 -6.53 -41.25
CA ALA A 13 5.78 -6.53 -40.47
C ALA A 13 5.62 -7.73 -39.50
N ALA A 14 4.84 -7.48 -38.44
CA ALA A 14 4.20 -8.36 -37.46
C ALA A 14 4.64 -9.83 -37.37
N ARG A 15 5.30 -10.18 -36.24
CA ARG A 15 5.40 -11.56 -35.75
C ARG A 15 4.33 -11.76 -34.68
N THR A 16 3.31 -12.54 -34.98
CA THR A 16 2.41 -13.15 -33.99
C THR A 16 3.24 -14.08 -33.12
N THR A 17 3.46 -13.71 -31.86
CA THR A 17 4.00 -14.61 -30.83
C THR A 17 2.88 -15.00 -29.86
N ASP A 18 2.81 -16.31 -29.69
CA ASP A 18 1.84 -17.09 -28.95
C ASP A 18 1.82 -16.78 -27.44
N LYS A 19 0.75 -17.24 -26.80
CA LYS A 19 0.42 -17.08 -25.38
C LYS A 19 1.54 -17.62 -24.47
N THR A 20 2.24 -16.71 -23.78
CA THR A 20 2.66 -16.77 -22.37
C THR A 20 3.50 -15.53 -22.11
N ASP A 21 2.85 -14.36 -22.04
CA ASP A 21 3.43 -13.24 -21.30
C ASP A 21 3.23 -13.60 -19.82
N GLU A 22 4.06 -14.53 -19.32
CA GLU A 22 4.30 -14.64 -17.89
C GLU A 22 4.96 -13.32 -17.49
N LYS A 23 4.11 -12.35 -17.22
CA LYS A 23 4.48 -11.08 -16.68
C LYS A 23 5.04 -11.37 -15.30
N TYR A 24 6.36 -11.55 -15.23
CA TYR A 24 7.11 -11.59 -13.98
C TYR A 24 6.97 -10.20 -13.35
N SER A 25 5.85 -9.99 -12.67
CA SER A 25 5.79 -8.99 -11.61
C SER A 25 6.81 -9.47 -10.60
N PHE A 26 7.97 -8.82 -10.57
CA PHE A 26 8.81 -8.82 -9.39
C PHE A 26 7.93 -8.29 -8.26
N VAL A 27 7.21 -9.18 -7.58
CA VAL A 27 6.74 -8.93 -6.23
C VAL A 27 8.04 -8.64 -5.49
N ASP A 28 8.22 -7.40 -5.05
CA ASP A 28 9.35 -7.00 -4.24
C ASP A 28 9.57 -8.11 -3.21
N SER A 29 10.74 -8.77 -3.26
CA SER A 29 11.02 -9.98 -2.50
C SER A 29 10.81 -9.78 -1.01
N HIS A 30 10.90 -8.54 -0.54
CA HIS A 30 10.59 -8.18 0.84
C HIS A 30 9.14 -8.52 1.23
N TYR A 31 8.20 -8.59 0.28
CA TYR A 31 6.79 -8.93 0.53
C TYR A 31 6.48 -10.40 0.31
N GLN A 32 7.49 -11.25 0.04
CA GLN A 32 7.26 -12.68 -0.16
C GLN A 32 6.59 -13.30 1.07
N GLY A 33 5.44 -13.96 0.85
CA GLY A 33 4.68 -14.60 1.92
C GLY A 33 3.86 -13.63 2.79
N ILE A 34 3.97 -12.32 2.58
CA ILE A 34 3.15 -11.32 3.27
C ILE A 34 1.87 -11.08 2.46
N ARG A 35 0.71 -11.22 3.09
CA ARG A 35 -0.59 -10.91 2.49
C ARG A 35 -1.16 -9.65 3.14
N SER A 36 -1.80 -8.77 2.37
CA SER A 36 -2.53 -7.63 2.94
C SER A 36 -3.97 -7.99 3.26
N LYS A 37 -4.45 -7.53 4.42
CA LYS A 37 -5.88 -7.39 4.71
C LYS A 37 -6.23 -5.92 4.79
N LEU A 38 -7.09 -5.46 3.89
CA LEU A 38 -7.59 -4.09 3.87
C LEU A 38 -8.95 -4.00 4.56
N VAL A 39 -9.08 -3.07 5.50
CA VAL A 39 -10.35 -2.71 6.14
C VAL A 39 -10.64 -1.26 5.80
N SER A 40 -11.81 -1.00 5.22
CA SER A 40 -12.25 0.35 4.88
C SER A 40 -13.56 0.66 5.57
N ARG A 41 -13.68 1.87 6.12
CA ARG A 41 -14.93 2.40 6.69
C ARG A 41 -15.18 3.78 6.13
N THR A 42 -16.43 4.09 5.79
CA THR A 42 -16.78 5.41 5.27
C THR A 42 -18.16 5.80 5.76
N SER A 43 -18.27 7.00 6.30
CA SER A 43 -19.51 7.63 6.75
C SER A 43 -19.42 9.15 6.59
N ASN A 44 -20.47 9.87 6.97
CA ASN A 44 -20.45 11.33 6.99
C ASN A 44 -19.43 11.90 8.01
N LYS A 45 -19.00 11.10 8.98
CA LYS A 45 -18.06 11.51 10.03
C LYS A 45 -16.63 11.07 9.78
N GLU A 46 -16.42 9.96 9.07
CA GLU A 46 -15.09 9.36 8.89
C GLU A 46 -14.88 8.74 7.51
N LYS A 47 -13.63 8.71 7.07
CA LYS A 47 -13.15 7.91 5.94
C LYS A 47 -11.84 7.24 6.36
N VAL A 48 -11.89 5.92 6.53
CA VAL A 48 -10.81 5.12 7.09
C VAL A 48 -10.36 4.05 6.12
N SER A 49 -9.04 3.84 6.03
CA SER A 49 -8.40 2.75 5.31
C SER A 49 -7.26 2.18 6.14
N LEU A 50 -7.40 0.94 6.60
CA LEU A 50 -6.43 0.24 7.45
C LEU A 50 -5.88 -0.97 6.72
N GLU A 51 -4.58 -1.02 6.52
CA GLU A 51 -3.90 -2.15 5.89
C GLU A 51 -3.10 -2.96 6.91
N TYR A 52 -3.49 -4.22 7.09
CA TYR A 52 -2.84 -5.15 8.00
C TYR A 52 -1.95 -6.12 7.21
N PRO A 53 -0.64 -6.21 7.50
CA PRO A 53 0.19 -7.28 6.98
C PRO A 53 -0.11 -8.58 7.71
N LEU A 54 -0.26 -9.66 6.94
CA LEU A 54 -0.42 -11.02 7.41
C LEU A 54 0.83 -11.81 7.03
N THR A 55 1.64 -12.14 8.01
CA THR A 55 2.93 -12.81 7.88
C THR A 55 2.82 -14.33 7.91
N GLY A 56 1.67 -14.85 8.35
CA GLY A 56 1.47 -16.28 8.61
C GLY A 56 2.00 -16.74 9.96
N ASN A 57 2.64 -15.85 10.73
CA ASN A 57 3.01 -16.07 12.12
C ASN A 57 2.01 -15.36 13.04
N HIS A 58 1.24 -16.14 13.80
CA HIS A 58 0.18 -15.62 14.66
C HIS A 58 0.67 -14.57 15.68
N ALA A 59 1.85 -14.74 16.27
CA ALA A 59 2.36 -13.80 17.26
C ALA A 59 2.72 -12.44 16.64
N ILE A 60 3.34 -12.45 15.45
CA ILE A 60 3.67 -11.23 14.70
C ILE A 60 2.38 -10.56 14.22
N ASP A 61 1.48 -11.33 13.64
CA ASP A 61 0.20 -10.84 13.10
C ASP A 61 -0.63 -10.17 14.22
N THR A 62 -0.69 -10.79 15.40
CA THR A 62 -1.41 -10.24 16.56
C THR A 62 -0.75 -8.96 17.07
N THR A 63 0.59 -8.91 17.09
CA THR A 63 1.35 -7.73 17.55
C THR A 63 1.08 -6.53 16.65
N ILE A 64 1.16 -6.72 15.33
CA ILE A 64 0.93 -5.65 14.36
C ILE A 64 -0.55 -5.23 14.37
N ALA A 65 -1.47 -6.20 14.38
CA ALA A 65 -2.90 -5.90 14.44
C ALA A 65 -3.27 -5.09 15.68
N SER A 66 -2.73 -5.44 16.84
CA SER A 66 -2.99 -4.71 18.09
C SER A 66 -2.48 -3.27 18.03
N ALA A 67 -1.34 -3.02 17.40
CA ALA A 67 -0.81 -1.67 17.24
C ALA A 67 -1.68 -0.82 16.30
N ILE A 68 -2.12 -1.40 15.17
CA ILE A 68 -3.03 -0.73 14.23
C ILE A 68 -4.40 -0.47 14.88
N ASP A 69 -4.94 -1.46 15.60
CA ASP A 69 -6.24 -1.37 16.27
C ASP A 69 -6.22 -0.32 17.40
N GLN A 70 -5.08 -0.15 18.07
CA GLN A 70 -4.91 0.91 19.07
C GLN A 70 -4.93 2.31 18.43
N LEU A 71 -4.22 2.51 17.32
CA LEU A 71 -4.23 3.78 16.57
C LEU A 71 -5.64 4.11 16.06
N ASP A 72 -6.33 3.11 15.50
CA ASP A 72 -7.72 3.24 15.05
C ASP A 72 -8.66 3.56 16.23
N HIS A 73 -8.46 2.92 17.38
CA HIS A 73 -9.26 3.21 18.57
C HIS A 73 -9.15 4.68 18.97
N GLU A 74 -7.94 5.23 19.01
CA GLU A 74 -7.68 6.64 19.33
C GLU A 74 -8.30 7.61 18.30
N PHE A 75 -8.21 7.26 17.01
CA PHE A 75 -8.90 8.01 15.94
C PHE A 75 -10.41 8.02 16.17
N ARG A 76 -11.02 6.85 16.47
CA ARG A 76 -12.46 6.74 16.71
C ARG A 76 -12.93 7.51 17.94
N GLN A 77 -12.11 7.60 18.99
CA GLN A 77 -12.39 8.49 20.12
C GLN A 77 -12.46 9.95 19.67
N SER A 78 -11.54 10.37 18.79
CA SER A 78 -11.53 11.72 18.21
C SER A 78 -12.76 11.97 17.32
N VAL A 79 -13.17 10.99 16.50
CA VAL A 79 -14.39 11.07 15.69
C VAL A 79 -15.65 11.17 16.57
N ALA A 80 -15.69 10.44 17.69
CA ALA A 80 -16.80 10.47 18.63
C ALA A 80 -16.90 11.80 19.40
N ALA A 81 -15.76 12.39 19.77
CA ALA A 81 -15.67 13.69 20.45
C ALA A 81 -15.82 14.88 19.50
N GLY A 82 -15.55 14.70 18.21
CA GLY A 82 -15.61 15.73 17.18
C GLY A 82 -17.01 16.33 17.01
N ARG A 83 -17.06 17.66 16.82
CA ARG A 83 -18.28 18.33 16.34
C ARG A 83 -18.60 17.85 14.92
N THR A 84 -19.84 18.00 14.48
CA THR A 84 -20.21 17.72 13.09
C THR A 84 -19.47 18.69 12.16
N PHE A 85 -18.37 18.23 11.56
CA PHE A 85 -17.63 18.99 10.56
C PHE A 85 -18.30 18.84 9.18
N HIS A 86 -18.07 19.81 8.29
CA HIS A 86 -18.55 19.73 6.90
C HIS A 86 -17.86 18.63 6.08
N ARG A 87 -16.70 18.14 6.55
CA ARG A 87 -15.92 17.08 5.91
C ARG A 87 -15.65 15.96 6.92
N PRO A 88 -15.64 14.69 6.49
CA PRO A 88 -15.33 13.57 7.37
C PRO A 88 -13.86 13.62 7.79
N MET A 89 -13.55 13.23 9.04
CA MET A 89 -12.18 12.98 9.47
C MET A 89 -11.60 11.81 8.65
N THR A 90 -10.30 11.80 8.41
CA THR A 90 -9.68 10.74 7.60
C THR A 90 -8.60 10.01 8.36
N GLU A 91 -8.52 8.70 8.18
CA GLU A 91 -7.42 7.87 8.67
C GLU A 91 -6.96 6.94 7.55
N ALA A 92 -5.65 6.90 7.33
CA ALA A 92 -5.01 5.95 6.42
C ALA A 92 -3.81 5.33 7.12
N ILE A 93 -3.91 4.02 7.39
CA ILE A 93 -2.80 3.21 7.90
C ILE A 93 -2.35 2.27 6.80
N SER A 94 -1.07 2.35 6.44
CA SER A 94 -0.40 1.48 5.47
C SER A 94 0.86 0.88 6.07
N TYR A 95 1.42 -0.14 5.42
CA TYR A 95 2.67 -0.74 5.87
C TYR A 95 3.70 -0.83 4.75
N GLN A 96 4.97 -0.90 5.15
CA GLN A 96 6.08 -1.21 4.28
C GLN A 96 6.93 -2.31 4.91
N ILE A 97 7.26 -3.34 4.14
CA ILE A 97 8.26 -4.33 4.54
C ILE A 97 9.62 -3.84 4.05
N THR A 98 10.59 -3.70 4.96
CA THR A 98 11.95 -3.27 4.59
C THR A 98 12.94 -4.42 4.59
N HIS A 99 12.69 -5.45 5.39
CA HIS A 99 13.48 -6.68 5.44
C HIS A 99 12.55 -7.86 5.67
N ASN A 100 12.72 -8.93 4.92
CA ASN A 100 12.00 -10.19 5.10
C ASN A 100 12.92 -11.33 4.67
N THR A 101 13.54 -11.95 5.67
CA THR A 101 14.43 -13.09 5.50
C THR A 101 14.04 -14.18 6.48
N ASN A 102 14.66 -15.35 6.36
CA ASN A 102 14.38 -16.47 7.27
C ASN A 102 14.76 -16.20 8.74
N THR A 103 15.50 -15.11 9.03
CA THR A 103 16.00 -14.78 10.36
C THR A 103 15.44 -13.48 10.92
N ALA A 104 14.93 -12.59 10.07
CA ALA A 104 14.47 -11.27 10.49
C ALA A 104 13.33 -10.75 9.60
N LEU A 105 12.39 -10.08 10.23
CA LEU A 105 11.31 -9.34 9.58
C LEU A 105 11.33 -7.90 10.12
N SER A 106 11.27 -6.92 9.22
CA SER A 106 11.13 -5.51 9.56
C SER A 106 9.95 -4.91 8.83
N VAL A 107 9.00 -4.40 9.61
CA VAL A 107 7.75 -3.79 9.14
C VAL A 107 7.68 -2.36 9.67
N ILE A 108 7.40 -1.41 8.79
CA ILE A 108 7.08 -0.04 9.14
C ILE A 108 5.57 0.12 8.97
N ILE A 109 4.89 0.58 10.01
CA ILE A 109 3.49 1.01 9.95
C ILE A 109 3.48 2.53 9.84
N GLN A 110 2.74 3.06 8.87
CA GLN A 110 2.59 4.49 8.65
C GLN A 110 1.13 4.86 8.88
N ALA A 111 0.87 5.79 9.79
CA ALA A 111 -0.47 6.28 10.10
C ALA A 111 -0.61 7.76 9.75
N ASN A 112 -1.59 8.07 8.90
CA ASN A 112 -1.95 9.43 8.53
C ASN A 112 -3.38 9.72 8.99
N GLN A 113 -3.54 10.64 9.95
CA GLN A 113 -4.83 11.02 10.50
C GLN A 113 -5.09 12.52 10.31
N ASP A 114 -6.27 12.87 9.79
CA ASP A 114 -6.81 14.23 9.75
C ASP A 114 -8.10 14.29 10.56
N THR A 115 -8.00 14.87 11.75
CA THR A 115 -9.12 15.02 12.69
C THR A 115 -9.70 16.43 12.70
N HIS A 116 -9.26 17.31 11.79
CA HIS A 116 -9.61 18.74 11.76
C HIS A 116 -9.39 19.48 13.11
N GLY A 117 -8.54 18.93 13.99
CA GLY A 117 -8.08 19.57 15.21
C GLY A 117 -6.99 20.61 14.94
N ALA A 118 -6.42 21.21 16.00
CA ALA A 118 -5.43 22.28 15.85
C ALA A 118 -4.14 21.88 15.12
N HIS A 119 -3.79 20.59 14.99
CA HIS A 119 -2.70 20.11 14.13
C HIS A 119 -2.96 18.64 13.71
N PRO A 120 -2.56 18.19 12.49
CA PRO A 120 -2.43 16.78 12.17
C PRO A 120 -1.35 16.14 13.06
N ALA A 121 -1.62 14.95 13.61
CA ALA A 121 -0.60 14.15 14.29
C ALA A 121 -0.06 13.11 13.31
N SER A 122 1.26 13.10 13.10
CA SER A 122 1.98 12.04 12.38
C SER A 122 2.81 11.29 13.41
N PHE A 123 2.64 9.98 13.50
CA PHE A 123 3.40 9.08 14.38
C PHE A 123 4.05 7.97 13.55
#